data_AF-A0A0C2J924-F1
#
_entry.id   AF-A0A0C2J924-F1
#
_cell.length_a   1.000
_cell.length_b   1.000
_cell.length_c   1.000
_cell.angle_alpha   90.00
_cell.angle_beta   90.00
_cell.angle_gamma   90.00
#
_symmetry.space_group_name_H-M   'P 1'
#
loop_
_entity.id
_entity.type
_entity.pdbx_description
1 polymer ?
#
loop_
_entity_poly.entity_id
_entity_poly.type
_entity_poly.pdbx_seq_one_letter_code
_entity_poly.pdbx_strand_id
1 'polypeptide(L)'
;MIALNNIRKIYDIKCKLFGKCEFYNPFGSIKDRIGYRMISEAERDRKIKPGDTLIEPTSGNTGIAIAAAAAVKGYRCIIVISEKMSHEKLNVIRALGAEIVRTPTAARFDDPDSNIRVAQTLQKQIPNSVILDQFRNAYNPIAHYDTTAEEIINQCDSK
;
A
#
# COMPACT_ATOMS: atom_id res chain seq x y z
N MET A 1 0.41 -3.03 -20.10
CA MET A 1 -0.93 -3.34 -20.65
C MET A 1 -0.83 -4.57 -21.56
N ILE A 2 -1.48 -5.68 -21.21
CA ILE A 2 -1.39 -6.96 -21.95
C ILE A 2 -2.77 -7.36 -22.48
N ALA A 3 -2.86 -7.82 -23.73
CA ALA A 3 -4.13 -8.27 -24.32
C ALA A 3 -4.55 -9.64 -23.79
N LEU A 4 -5.82 -9.80 -23.42
CA LEU A 4 -6.39 -11.03 -22.83
C LEU A 4 -7.14 -11.86 -23.88
N ASN A 5 -6.41 -12.35 -24.89
CA ASN A 5 -6.99 -13.00 -26.07
C ASN A 5 -7.80 -14.26 -25.76
N ASN A 6 -7.28 -15.14 -24.90
CA ASN A 6 -7.91 -16.42 -24.59
C ASN A 6 -9.21 -16.24 -23.78
N ILE A 7 -9.17 -15.42 -22.73
CA ILE A 7 -10.36 -15.11 -21.90
C ILE A 7 -11.44 -14.45 -22.77
N ARG A 8 -11.05 -13.48 -23.59
CA ARG A 8 -11.96 -12.83 -24.54
C ARG A 8 -12.68 -13.84 -25.43
N LYS A 9 -11.97 -14.84 -25.98
CA LYS A 9 -12.53 -15.88 -26.85
C LYS A 9 -13.46 -16.84 -26.10
N ILE A 10 -13.08 -17.29 -24.91
CA ILE A 10 -13.87 -18.23 -24.11
C ILE A 10 -15.24 -17.66 -23.74
N TYR A 11 -15.30 -16.38 -23.39
CA TYR A 11 -16.52 -15.70 -22.96
C TYR A 11 -17.21 -14.90 -24.07
N ASP A 12 -16.81 -15.08 -25.33
CA ASP A 12 -17.34 -14.39 -26.51
C ASP A 12 -17.41 -12.84 -26.37
N ILE A 13 -16.41 -12.24 -25.72
CA ILE A 13 -16.34 -10.79 -25.49
C ILE A 13 -15.96 -10.09 -26.79
N LYS A 14 -16.85 -9.24 -27.30
CA LYS A 14 -16.67 -8.59 -28.61
C LYS A 14 -15.60 -7.50 -28.62
N CYS A 15 -15.46 -6.73 -27.54
CA CYS A 15 -14.47 -5.65 -27.43
C CYS A 15 -13.03 -6.16 -27.22
N LYS A 16 -12.03 -5.29 -27.44
CA LYS A 16 -10.64 -5.55 -27.01
C LYS A 16 -10.62 -5.62 -25.48
N LEU A 17 -9.98 -6.65 -24.92
CA LEU A 17 -9.86 -6.86 -23.47
C LEU A 17 -8.39 -6.84 -23.07
N PHE A 18 -8.06 -6.06 -22.03
CA PHE A 18 -6.69 -5.89 -21.57
C PHE A 18 -6.56 -6.01 -20.04
N GLY A 19 -5.38 -6.45 -19.59
CA GLY A 19 -4.95 -6.41 -18.20
C GLY A 19 -3.85 -5.36 -17.97
N LYS A 20 -4.03 -4.52 -16.95
CA LYS A 20 -2.97 -3.65 -16.40
C LYS A 20 -2.27 -4.41 -15.27
N CYS A 21 -1.12 -5.00 -15.59
CA CYS A 21 -0.43 -5.96 -14.73
C CYS A 21 0.40 -5.28 -13.62
N GLU A 22 -0.27 -4.73 -12.61
CA GLU A 22 0.35 -4.05 -11.46
C GLU A 22 1.14 -4.97 -10.50
N PHE A 23 1.07 -6.29 -10.71
CA PHE A 23 1.89 -7.25 -9.99
C PHE A 23 3.36 -7.26 -10.44
N TYR A 24 3.71 -6.53 -11.50
CA TYR A 24 5.10 -6.31 -11.93
C TYR A 24 5.80 -5.17 -11.19
N ASN A 25 5.11 -4.43 -10.33
CA ASN A 25 5.79 -3.48 -9.44
C ASN A 25 6.78 -4.24 -8.52
N PRO A 26 7.84 -3.58 -8.01
CA PRO A 26 8.97 -4.26 -7.36
C PRO A 26 8.61 -5.18 -6.17
N PHE A 27 7.52 -4.87 -5.47
CA PHE A 27 7.01 -5.63 -4.32
C PHE A 27 5.68 -6.32 -4.63
N GLY A 28 5.35 -6.45 -5.91
CA GLY A 28 4.33 -7.36 -6.42
C GLY A 28 2.91 -6.80 -6.39
N SER A 29 2.72 -5.49 -6.21
CA SER A 29 1.37 -4.95 -6.10
C SER A 29 1.19 -3.52 -6.60
N ILE A 30 -0.06 -3.15 -6.87
CA ILE A 30 -0.45 -1.76 -7.16
C ILE A 30 -0.15 -0.79 -6.00
N LYS A 31 -0.01 -1.31 -4.77
CA LYS A 31 0.19 -0.48 -3.57
C LYS A 31 1.59 0.10 -3.46
N ASP A 32 2.54 -0.45 -4.22
CA ASP A 32 3.90 0.05 -4.33
C ASP A 32 3.90 1.52 -4.78
N ARG A 33 2.99 1.88 -5.70
CA ARG A 33 2.78 3.25 -6.17
C ARG A 33 2.44 4.20 -5.04
N ILE A 34 1.46 3.82 -4.21
CA ILE A 34 0.95 4.70 -3.15
C ILE A 34 1.90 4.73 -1.96
N GLY A 35 2.58 3.62 -1.64
CA GLY A 35 3.58 3.58 -0.58
C GLY A 35 4.74 4.51 -0.89
N TYR A 36 5.27 4.44 -2.11
CA TYR A 36 6.31 5.36 -2.58
C TYR A 36 5.81 6.81 -2.59
N ARG A 37 4.62 7.06 -3.15
CA ARG A 37 4.09 8.43 -3.26
C ARG A 37 3.85 9.06 -1.88
N MET A 38 3.13 8.40 -0.97
CA MET A 38 2.82 8.96 0.35
C MET A 38 4.07 9.28 1.16
N ILE A 39 5.11 8.42 1.11
CA ILE A 39 6.38 8.66 1.81
C ILE A 39 7.15 9.82 1.19
N SER A 40 7.32 9.83 -0.14
CA SER A 40 8.06 10.90 -0.84
C SER A 40 7.42 12.27 -0.60
N GLU A 41 6.09 12.31 -0.56
CA GLU A 41 5.32 13.52 -0.31
C GLU A 41 5.41 13.96 1.16
N ALA A 42 5.35 13.02 2.11
CA ALA A 42 5.56 13.32 3.52
C ALA A 42 6.97 13.84 3.81
N GLU A 43 8.00 13.33 3.12
CA GLU A 43 9.37 13.85 3.16
C GLU A 43 9.44 15.28 2.59
N ARG A 44 8.83 15.51 1.42
CA ARG A 44 8.81 16.83 0.77
C ARG A 44 8.12 17.87 1.66
N ASP A 45 7.01 17.48 2.29
CA ASP A 45 6.25 18.31 3.23
C ASP A 45 6.94 18.45 4.60
N ARG A 46 8.08 17.79 4.83
CA ARG A 46 8.82 17.73 6.11
C ARG A 46 7.97 17.20 7.28
N LYS A 47 6.97 16.37 6.99
CA LYS A 47 6.14 15.68 8.01
C LYS A 47 6.88 14.50 8.63
N ILE A 48 7.81 13.92 7.88
CA ILE A 48 8.71 12.87 8.35
C ILE A 48 10.16 13.26 8.04
N LYS A 49 11.08 12.79 8.87
CA LYS A 49 12.53 12.93 8.70
C LYS A 49 13.23 11.59 8.96
N PRO A 50 14.42 11.34 8.40
CA PRO A 50 15.15 10.08 8.62
C PRO A 50 15.21 9.69 10.10
N GLY A 51 14.94 8.42 10.39
CA GLY A 51 14.85 7.89 11.77
C GLY A 51 13.45 8.00 12.42
N ASP A 52 12.49 8.71 11.83
CA ASP A 52 11.10 8.70 12.30
C ASP A 52 10.47 7.29 12.18
N THR A 53 9.35 7.10 12.88
CA THR A 53 8.58 5.84 12.84
C THR A 53 7.35 5.98 11.94
N LEU A 54 7.22 5.10 10.95
CA LEU A 54 6.03 4.98 10.12
C LEU A 54 5.10 3.91 10.70
N ILE A 55 3.84 4.25 10.90
CA ILE A 55 2.81 3.33 11.34
C ILE A 55 1.73 3.26 10.25
N GLU A 56 1.32 2.08 9.82
CA GLU A 56 0.23 1.98 8.84
C GLU A 56 -0.77 0.87 9.19
N PRO A 57 -2.07 1.22 9.35
CA PRO A 57 -3.15 0.24 9.33
C PRO A 57 -3.42 -0.22 7.89
N THR A 58 -3.34 -1.53 7.63
CA THR A 58 -3.51 -2.06 6.26
C THR A 58 -4.09 -3.47 6.21
N SER A 59 -4.52 -3.89 5.01
CA SER A 59 -4.84 -5.27 4.64
C SER A 59 -3.65 -6.02 3.99
N GLY A 60 -2.45 -5.42 4.00
CA GLY A 60 -1.19 -6.10 3.73
C GLY A 60 -0.32 -5.43 2.67
N ASN A 61 -0.80 -5.28 1.43
CA ASN A 61 0.05 -4.84 0.32
C ASN A 61 0.59 -3.42 0.52
N THR A 62 -0.20 -2.51 1.10
CA THR A 62 0.29 -1.17 1.47
C THR A 62 1.35 -1.25 2.56
N GLY A 63 1.19 -2.19 3.51
CA GLY A 63 2.20 -2.46 4.53
C GLY A 63 3.50 -2.99 3.95
N ILE A 64 3.45 -3.87 2.93
CA ILE A 64 4.64 -4.32 2.19
C ILE A 64 5.32 -3.13 1.51
N ALA A 65 4.56 -2.32 0.77
CA ALA A 65 5.09 -1.16 0.05
C ALA A 65 5.76 -0.13 0.99
N ILE A 66 5.12 0.18 2.11
CA ILE A 66 5.65 1.11 3.12
C ILE A 66 6.85 0.49 3.84
N ALA A 67 6.81 -0.79 4.23
CA ALA A 67 7.94 -1.47 4.87
C ALA A 67 9.17 -1.49 3.95
N ALA A 68 8.98 -1.74 2.66
CA ALA A 68 10.06 -1.71 1.69
C ALA A 68 10.68 -0.32 1.54
N ALA A 69 9.86 0.72 1.39
CA ALA A 69 10.34 2.09 1.32
C ALA A 69 11.01 2.54 2.63
N ALA A 70 10.48 2.10 3.78
CA ALA A 70 11.07 2.33 5.10
C ALA A 70 12.45 1.70 5.23
N ALA A 71 12.61 0.46 4.80
CA ALA A 71 13.89 -0.26 4.80
C ALA A 71 14.95 0.47 3.94
N VAL A 72 14.57 0.97 2.76
CA VAL A 72 15.49 1.70 1.88
C VAL A 72 15.85 3.08 2.45
N LYS A 73 14.91 3.78 3.08
CA LYS A 73 15.07 5.17 3.53
C LYS A 73 15.49 5.32 4.99
N GLY A 74 15.59 4.22 5.74
CA GLY A 74 16.03 4.23 7.14
C GLY A 74 14.95 4.69 8.12
N TYR A 75 13.69 4.34 7.89
CA TYR A 75 12.60 4.57 8.85
C TYR A 75 12.33 3.30 9.67
N ARG A 76 11.98 3.46 10.94
CA ARG A 76 11.35 2.37 11.69
C ARG A 76 9.93 2.19 11.15
N CYS A 77 9.48 0.95 10.94
CA CYS A 77 8.17 0.68 10.37
C CYS A 77 7.36 -0.29 11.22
N ILE A 78 6.10 0.07 11.50
CA ILE A 78 5.15 -0.75 12.26
C ILE A 78 3.87 -0.92 11.43
N ILE A 79 3.55 -2.16 11.07
CA ILE A 79 2.37 -2.50 10.30
C ILE A 79 1.30 -3.07 11.22
N VAL A 80 0.13 -2.42 11.23
CA VAL A 80 -1.04 -2.88 11.98
C VAL A 80 -1.99 -3.60 11.04
N ILE A 81 -2.17 -4.90 11.24
CA ILE A 81 -2.80 -5.80 10.26
C ILE A 81 -3.70 -6.83 10.93
N SER A 82 -4.88 -7.10 10.34
CA SER A 82 -5.83 -8.04 10.92
C SER A 82 -5.35 -9.50 10.85
N GLU A 83 -5.83 -10.33 11.78
CA GLU A 83 -5.45 -11.74 11.92
C GLU A 83 -5.74 -12.63 10.71
N LYS A 84 -6.77 -12.29 9.93
CA LYS A 84 -7.12 -12.99 8.70
C LYS A 84 -6.04 -12.93 7.61
N MET A 85 -5.11 -11.99 7.68
CA MET A 85 -4.13 -11.79 6.61
C MET A 85 -3.12 -12.94 6.54
N SER A 86 -2.80 -13.32 5.31
CA SER A 86 -2.03 -14.52 4.99
C SER A 86 -0.61 -14.50 5.54
N HIS A 87 -0.04 -15.68 5.80
CA HIS A 87 1.30 -15.81 6.35
C HIS A 87 2.38 -15.29 5.39
N GLU A 88 2.19 -15.43 4.08
CA GLU A 88 3.13 -14.94 3.06
C GLU A 88 3.32 -13.43 3.19
N LYS A 89 2.24 -12.67 3.38
CA LYS A 89 2.30 -11.22 3.61
C LYS A 89 3.10 -10.88 4.86
N LEU A 90 2.85 -11.60 5.96
CA LEU A 90 3.57 -11.38 7.21
C LEU A 90 5.07 -11.68 7.07
N ASN A 91 5.40 -12.75 6.35
CA ASN A 91 6.79 -13.13 6.11
C ASN A 91 7.53 -12.08 5.28
N VAL A 92 6.91 -11.54 4.24
CA VAL A 92 7.48 -10.43 3.45
C VAL A 92 7.66 -9.18 4.30
N ILE A 93 6.65 -8.78 5.07
CA ILE A 93 6.74 -7.59 5.95
C ILE A 93 7.87 -7.74 6.98
N ARG A 94 8.01 -8.93 7.60
CA ARG A 94 9.11 -9.21 8.54
C ARG A 94 10.47 -9.22 7.86
N ALA A 95 10.57 -9.81 6.66
CA ALA A 95 11.82 -9.85 5.90
C ALA A 95 12.30 -8.45 5.50
N LEU A 96 11.35 -7.51 5.31
CA LEU A 96 11.64 -6.08 5.10
C LEU A 96 11.98 -5.31 6.39
N GLY A 97 12.04 -6.00 7.54
CA GLY A 97 12.45 -5.40 8.82
C GLY A 97 11.34 -4.64 9.54
N ALA A 98 10.08 -4.73 9.10
CA ALA A 98 8.98 -4.06 9.77
C ALA A 98 8.41 -4.88 10.94
N GLU A 99 8.04 -4.18 12.00
CA GLU A 99 7.30 -4.74 13.13
C GLU A 99 5.84 -4.96 12.74
N ILE A 100 5.21 -5.97 13.34
CA ILE A 100 3.83 -6.34 13.03
C ILE A 100 3.01 -6.34 14.31
N VAL A 101 1.92 -5.57 14.30
CA VAL A 101 0.88 -5.61 15.33
C VAL A 101 -0.37 -6.23 14.74
N ARG A 102 -0.89 -7.27 15.40
CA ARG A 102 -2.05 -8.02 14.93
C ARG A 102 -3.31 -7.53 15.62
N THR A 103 -4.40 -7.45 14.88
CA THR A 103 -5.72 -7.05 15.42
C THR A 103 -6.80 -8.08 15.10
N PRO A 104 -7.84 -8.22 15.96
CA PRO A 104 -8.94 -9.13 15.71
C PRO A 104 -9.60 -8.88 14.35
N THR A 105 -9.90 -9.95 13.62
CA THR A 105 -10.56 -9.83 12.31
C THR A 105 -12.01 -9.37 12.42
N ALA A 106 -12.68 -9.71 13.52
CA ALA A 106 -14.09 -9.38 13.76
C ALA A 106 -14.31 -7.92 14.18
N ALA A 107 -13.25 -7.18 14.54
CA ALA A 107 -13.35 -5.79 14.92
C ALA A 107 -13.81 -4.93 13.73
N ARG A 108 -14.87 -4.16 13.94
CA ARG A 108 -15.35 -3.13 13.01
C ARG A 108 -14.34 -1.98 12.96
N PHE A 109 -14.40 -1.16 11.92
CA PHE A 109 -13.42 -0.07 11.73
C PHE A 109 -13.44 0.98 12.86
N ASP A 110 -14.56 1.11 13.57
CA ASP A 110 -14.77 2.05 14.68
C ASP A 110 -14.44 1.45 16.04
N ASP A 111 -14.27 0.12 16.13
CA ASP A 111 -13.95 -0.57 17.38
C ASP A 111 -12.54 -0.19 17.87
N PRO A 112 -12.32 -0.12 19.20
CA PRO A 112 -11.02 0.17 19.79
C PRO A 112 -9.91 -0.78 19.33
N ASP A 113 -10.26 -2.04 19.08
CA ASP A 113 -9.34 -3.10 18.66
C ASP A 113 -9.17 -3.19 17.15
N SER A 114 -9.79 -2.29 16.39
CA SER A 114 -9.60 -2.22 14.93
C SER A 114 -8.17 -1.84 14.58
N ASN A 115 -7.69 -2.26 13.42
CA ASN A 115 -6.36 -1.88 12.95
C ASN A 115 -6.16 -0.35 12.92
N ILE A 116 -7.19 0.42 12.54
CA ILE A 116 -7.16 1.88 12.52
C ILE A 116 -7.00 2.45 13.93
N ARG A 117 -7.82 2.01 14.90
CA ARG A 117 -7.76 2.53 16.28
C ARG A 117 -6.50 2.11 17.00
N VAL A 118 -6.03 0.88 16.79
CA VAL A 118 -4.76 0.39 17.32
C VAL A 118 -3.59 1.20 16.75
N ALA A 119 -3.56 1.49 15.44
CA ALA A 119 -2.55 2.36 14.85
C ALA A 119 -2.55 3.77 15.47
N GLN A 120 -3.72 4.37 15.66
CA GLN A 120 -3.87 5.68 16.32
C GLN A 120 -3.39 5.67 17.77
N THR A 121 -3.65 4.60 18.52
CA THR A 121 -3.18 4.42 19.89
C THR A 121 -1.66 4.32 19.92
N LEU A 122 -1.05 3.53 19.04
CA LEU A 122 0.40 3.40 18.92
C LEU A 122 1.05 4.74 18.57
N GLN A 123 0.47 5.51 17.65
CA GLN A 123 1.00 6.81 17.27
C GLN A 123 1.08 7.78 18.45
N LYS A 124 0.08 7.77 19.35
CA LYS A 124 0.09 8.62 20.55
C LYS A 124 1.17 8.22 21.56
N GLN A 125 1.59 6.96 21.54
CA GLN A 125 2.57 6.41 22.49
C GLN A 125 4.00 6.48 21.97
N ILE A 126 4.19 6.46 20.65
CA ILE A 126 5.51 6.42 20.02
C ILE A 126 5.90 7.84 19.57
N PRO A 127 6.93 8.46 20.18
CA PRO A 127 7.39 9.77 19.76
C PRO A 127 7.95 9.72 18.34
N ASN A 128 7.87 10.84 17.62
CA ASN A 128 8.32 10.95 16.22
C ASN A 128 7.69 9.89 15.30
N SER A 129 6.41 9.58 15.52
CA SER A 129 5.67 8.63 14.70
C SER A 129 4.57 9.28 13.86
N VAL A 130 4.39 8.77 12.65
CA VAL A 130 3.40 9.25 11.68
C VAL A 130 2.60 8.09 11.14
N ILE A 131 1.28 8.26 11.11
CA ILE A 131 0.40 7.41 10.31
C ILE A 131 0.24 8.06 8.94
N LEU A 132 0.63 7.35 7.87
CA LEU A 132 0.49 7.88 6.51
C LEU A 132 -0.98 7.91 6.08
N ASP A 133 -1.78 6.95 6.58
CA ASP A 133 -3.24 6.88 6.47
C ASP A 133 -3.72 6.81 5.02
N GLN A 134 -3.53 5.66 4.38
CA GLN A 134 -3.99 5.43 3.00
C GLN A 134 -5.48 5.70 2.79
N PHE A 135 -6.31 5.70 3.83
CA PHE A 135 -7.75 5.92 3.72
C PHE A 135 -8.10 7.38 3.52
N ARG A 136 -7.26 8.30 4.01
CA ARG A 136 -7.51 9.75 3.96
C ARG A 136 -6.45 10.53 3.18
N ASN A 137 -5.28 9.97 2.98
CA ASN A 137 -4.17 10.65 2.34
C ASN A 137 -4.45 10.86 0.85
N ALA A 138 -4.54 12.12 0.42
CA ALA A 138 -4.82 12.50 -0.96
C ALA A 138 -3.78 11.93 -1.94
N TYR A 139 -2.57 11.64 -1.48
CA TYR A 139 -1.51 11.08 -2.31
C TYR A 139 -1.73 9.61 -2.69
N ASN A 140 -2.68 8.91 -2.05
CA ASN A 140 -3.14 7.60 -2.53
C ASN A 140 -3.87 7.73 -3.89
N PRO A 141 -5.01 8.43 -4.02
CA PRO A 141 -5.65 8.59 -5.32
C PRO A 141 -4.80 9.41 -6.31
N ILE A 142 -4.05 10.42 -5.85
CA ILE A 142 -3.20 11.23 -6.74
C ILE A 142 -2.08 10.39 -7.37
N ALA A 143 -1.51 9.40 -6.67
CA ALA A 143 -0.53 8.50 -7.28
C ALA A 143 -1.09 7.81 -8.54
N HIS A 144 -2.37 7.43 -8.51
CA HIS A 144 -3.03 6.78 -9.64
C HIS A 144 -3.45 7.79 -10.70
N TYR A 145 -3.90 8.98 -10.31
CA TYR A 145 -4.23 10.06 -11.23
C TYR A 145 -3.00 10.48 -12.05
N ASP A 146 -1.89 10.82 -11.38
CA ASP A 146 -0.69 11.34 -12.03
C ASP A 146 0.07 10.28 -12.84
N THR A 147 -0.05 8.98 -12.50
CA THR A 147 0.77 7.92 -13.13
C THR A 147 -0.06 6.82 -13.76
N THR A 148 -0.88 6.10 -12.98
CA THR A 148 -1.57 4.91 -13.48
C THR A 148 -2.54 5.25 -14.62
N ALA A 149 -3.25 6.37 -14.51
CA ALA A 149 -4.16 6.85 -15.54
C ALA A 149 -3.41 7.28 -16.80
N GLU A 150 -2.38 8.13 -16.66
CA GLU A 150 -1.53 8.56 -17.78
C GLU A 150 -0.86 7.38 -18.49
N GLU A 151 -0.35 6.39 -17.76
CA GLU A 151 0.18 5.18 -18.36
C GLU A 151 -0.88 4.39 -19.13
N ILE A 152 -2.14 4.34 -18.65
CA ILE A 152 -3.23 3.67 -19.35
C ILE A 152 -3.61 4.43 -20.61
N ILE A 153 -3.77 5.76 -20.54
CA ILE A 153 -4.09 6.62 -21.68
C ILE A 153 -3.03 6.44 -22.77
N ASN A 154 -1.75 6.63 -22.43
CA ASN A 154 -0.63 6.46 -23.36
C ASN A 154 -0.58 5.04 -23.98
N GLN A 155 -0.87 4.00 -23.18
CA GLN A 155 -0.88 2.61 -23.65
C GLN A 155 -2.09 2.23 -24.50
N CYS A 156 -3.18 2.99 -24.41
CA CYS A 156 -4.42 2.77 -25.16
C CYS A 156 -4.48 3.63 -26.43
N ASP A 157 -4.02 4.89 -26.37
CA ASP A 157 -4.01 5.79 -27.53
C ASP A 157 -2.99 5.35 -28.60
N SER A 158 -1.99 4.58 -28.19
CA SER A 158 -1.03 3.94 -29.10
C SER A 158 -1.55 2.63 -29.73
N LYS A 159 -2.86 2.29 -29.63
CA LYS A 159 -3.40 0.95 -29.98
C LYS A 159 -4.79 0.89 -30.63
#